data_AF-A0A498FQF7-F1
#
_entry.id   AF-A0A498FQF7-F1
#
_cell.length_a   1.000
_cell.length_b   1.000
_cell.length_c   1.000
_cell.angle_alpha   90.00
_cell.angle_beta   90.00
_cell.angle_gamma   90.00
#
_symmetry.space_group_name_H-M   'P 1'
#
loop_
_entity.id
_entity.type
_entity.pdbx_description
1 polymer ?
#
loop_
_entity_poly.entity_id
_entity_poly.type
_entity_poly.pdbx_seq_one_letter_code
_entity_poly.pdbx_strand_id
1 'polypeptide(L)'
;MIDRILVPMDDSDHAERALEYALENFPDADVTVVHVVGAPSMMMGEAASLALADDFEAAAAERAEGVFERARALATDRGREVDTVVGVGHPARNIIDRAEGYDTVVIGAHGADRGRATRRFLVGNVAETVSKRAPVSVVLVR
;
A
#
# COMPACT_ATOMS: atom_id res chain seq x y z
N MET A 1 5.70 2.55 21.95
CA MET A 1 4.62 3.42 21.44
C MET A 1 4.54 3.12 19.95
N ILE A 2 3.37 3.20 19.32
CA ILE A 2 3.26 3.08 17.86
C ILE A 2 3.08 4.51 17.37
N ASP A 3 4.12 5.04 16.74
CA ASP A 3 4.20 6.45 16.36
C ASP A 3 4.16 6.59 14.83
N ARG A 4 4.64 5.58 14.09
CA ARG A 4 4.65 5.58 12.62
C ARG A 4 4.01 4.32 12.06
N ILE A 5 2.99 4.50 11.23
CA ILE A 5 2.21 3.40 10.64
C ILE A 5 2.33 3.43 9.12
N LEU A 6 2.65 2.27 8.54
CA LEU A 6 2.59 2.07 7.10
C LEU A 6 1.28 1.37 6.73
N VAL A 7 0.51 1.97 5.83
CA VAL A 7 -0.75 1.41 5.33
C VAL A 7 -0.64 1.16 3.83
N PRO A 8 -0.43 -0.09 3.38
CA PRO A 8 -0.46 -0.41 1.97
C PRO A 8 -1.89 -0.36 1.44
N MET A 9 -2.10 0.39 0.37
CA MET A 9 -3.41 0.51 -0.28
C MET A 9 -3.37 0.21 -1.77
N ASP A 10 -4.43 -0.45 -2.24
CA ASP A 10 -4.80 -0.61 -3.65
C ASP A 10 -6.21 -0.05 -3.87
N ASP A 11 -6.83 -0.35 -5.02
CA ASP A 11 -8.21 0.08 -5.32
C ASP A 11 -9.30 -0.77 -4.64
N SER A 12 -8.98 -1.51 -3.57
CA SER A 12 -9.94 -2.39 -2.91
C SER A 12 -10.55 -1.79 -1.64
N ASP A 13 -11.82 -2.14 -1.38
CA ASP A 13 -12.51 -1.77 -0.13
C ASP A 13 -11.80 -2.29 1.13
N HIS A 14 -10.96 -3.33 1.02
CA HIS A 14 -10.22 -3.86 2.18
C HIS A 14 -9.00 -2.99 2.51
N ALA A 15 -8.37 -2.39 1.50
CA ALA A 15 -7.34 -1.38 1.70
C ALA A 15 -7.91 -0.14 2.40
N GLU A 16 -9.10 0.32 1.99
CA GLU A 16 -9.79 1.44 2.64
C GLU A 16 -10.09 1.12 4.11
N ARG A 17 -10.69 -0.05 4.41
CA ARG A 17 -10.91 -0.50 5.80
C ARG A 17 -9.63 -0.55 6.63
N ALA A 18 -8.50 -0.91 6.03
CA ALA A 18 -7.22 -0.94 6.72
C ALA A 18 -6.77 0.47 7.13
N LEU A 19 -6.95 1.46 6.26
CA LEU A 19 -6.69 2.85 6.60
C LEU A 19 -7.64 3.37 7.68
N GLU A 20 -8.94 3.09 7.56
CA GLU A 20 -9.94 3.48 8.58
C GLU A 20 -9.57 2.91 9.95
N TYR A 21 -9.22 1.62 9.99
CA TYR A 21 -8.76 0.97 11.22
C TYR A 21 -7.53 1.66 11.80
N ALA A 22 -6.54 2.02 10.96
CA ALA A 22 -5.33 2.69 11.42
C ALA A 22 -5.65 4.06 12.04
N LEU A 23 -6.48 4.86 11.37
CA LEU A 23 -6.86 6.20 11.81
C LEU A 23 -7.66 6.17 13.12
N GLU A 24 -8.53 5.18 13.30
CA GLU A 24 -9.40 5.04 14.48
C GLU A 24 -8.67 4.47 15.71
N ASN A 25 -7.76 3.51 15.51
CA ASN A 25 -7.11 2.79 16.62
C ASN A 25 -5.76 3.39 17.02
N PHE A 26 -5.18 4.24 16.17
CA PHE A 26 -3.90 4.92 16.43
C PHE A 26 -4.04 6.43 16.16
N PRO A 27 -4.85 7.14 16.95
CA PRO A 27 -5.20 8.54 16.70
C PRO A 27 -4.00 9.49 16.72
N ASP A 28 -2.96 9.16 17.49
CA ASP A 28 -1.76 9.99 17.67
C ASP A 28 -0.59 9.60 16.73
N ALA A 29 -0.74 8.53 15.94
CA ALA A 29 0.34 8.02 15.09
C ALA A 29 0.34 8.69 13.71
N ASP A 30 1.53 8.97 13.18
CA ASP A 30 1.72 9.42 11.80
C ASP A 30 1.47 8.26 10.84
N VAL A 31 0.54 8.45 9.91
CA VAL A 31 0.11 7.40 8.96
C VAL A 31 0.65 7.72 7.58
N THR A 32 1.44 6.81 7.01
CA THR A 32 1.84 6.86 5.60
C THR A 32 1.10 5.79 4.80
N VAL A 33 0.41 6.21 3.76
CA VAL A 33 -0.20 5.32 2.76
C VAL A 33 0.79 5.03 1.65
N VAL A 34 1.05 3.75 1.38
CA VAL A 34 1.88 3.31 0.25
C VAL A 34 1.02 2.65 -0.82
N HIS A 35 1.12 3.14 -2.06
CA HIS A 35 0.57 2.48 -3.23
C HIS A 35 1.70 2.02 -4.15
N VAL A 36 1.67 0.75 -4.56
CA VAL A 36 2.73 0.17 -5.41
C VAL A 36 2.23 -0.02 -6.83
N VAL A 37 2.79 0.75 -7.75
CA VAL A 37 2.52 0.63 -9.18
C VAL A 37 3.42 -0.47 -9.77
N GLY A 38 2.84 -1.36 -10.57
CA GLY A 38 3.59 -2.41 -11.23
C GLY A 38 4.68 -1.85 -12.16
N ALA A 39 5.87 -2.46 -12.14
CA ALA A 39 6.92 -2.09 -13.09
C ALA A 39 6.57 -2.61 -14.50
N PRO A 40 6.93 -1.88 -15.58
CA PRO A 40 6.82 -2.38 -16.94
C PRO A 40 7.64 -3.67 -17.07
N SER A 41 7.09 -4.68 -17.75
CA SER A 41 7.85 -5.91 -17.98
C SER A 41 9.08 -5.62 -18.85
N MET A 42 10.26 -6.12 -18.44
CA MET A 42 11.51 -6.09 -19.23
C MET A 42 11.36 -6.68 -20.65
N MET A 43 10.29 -7.45 -20.90
CA MET A 43 9.92 -7.93 -22.25
C MET A 43 9.59 -6.82 -23.26
N MET A 44 9.47 -5.56 -22.83
CA MET A 44 9.11 -4.42 -23.70
C MET A 44 10.32 -3.67 -24.28
N GLY A 45 11.55 -4.16 -24.09
CA GLY A 45 12.74 -3.78 -24.86
C GLY A 45 13.69 -2.79 -24.17
N GLU A 46 14.98 -3.16 -24.12
CA GLU A 46 16.10 -2.47 -23.46
C GLU A 46 16.41 -1.06 -24.03
N ALA A 47 15.78 -0.64 -25.14
CA ALA A 47 16.03 0.67 -25.76
C ALA A 47 15.30 1.85 -25.08
N ALA A 48 14.34 1.59 -24.19
CA ALA A 48 13.52 2.64 -23.57
C ALA A 48 14.03 3.11 -22.19
N SER A 49 15.03 2.42 -21.62
CA SER A 49 15.29 2.44 -20.17
C SER A 49 15.93 3.70 -19.56
N LEU A 50 16.42 4.68 -20.34
CA LEU A 50 17.06 5.89 -19.78
C LEU A 50 16.34 7.22 -20.08
N ALA A 51 15.53 7.31 -21.14
CA ALA A 51 14.69 8.48 -21.40
C ALA A 51 13.34 8.41 -20.65
N LEU A 52 13.01 7.25 -20.08
CA LEU A 52 11.77 6.99 -19.38
C LEU A 52 11.81 7.30 -17.87
N ALA A 53 12.96 7.60 -17.24
CA ALA A 53 13.00 7.69 -15.77
C ALA A 53 12.11 8.81 -15.20
N ASP A 54 12.25 10.04 -15.70
CA ASP A 54 11.41 11.17 -15.29
C ASP A 54 9.94 10.97 -15.68
N ASP A 55 9.67 10.50 -16.91
CA ASP A 55 8.32 10.20 -17.39
C ASP A 55 7.67 9.05 -16.62
N PHE A 56 8.46 8.08 -16.15
CA PHE A 56 7.97 6.89 -15.48
C PHE A 56 7.60 7.18 -14.03
N GLU A 57 8.42 7.96 -13.31
CA GLU A 57 8.07 8.41 -11.97
C GLU A 57 6.82 9.29 -12.00
N ALA A 58 6.73 10.23 -12.96
CA ALA A 58 5.53 11.06 -13.16
C ALA A 58 4.30 10.20 -13.48
N ALA A 59 4.42 9.22 -14.38
CA ALA A 59 3.32 8.32 -14.72
C ALA A 59 2.96 7.37 -13.56
N ALA A 60 3.90 6.99 -12.70
CA ALA A 60 3.63 6.19 -11.51
C ALA A 60 2.86 7.03 -10.47
N ALA A 61 3.25 8.29 -10.28
CA ALA A 61 2.52 9.24 -9.45
C ALA A 61 1.10 9.45 -9.97
N GLU A 62 0.93 9.70 -11.27
CA GLU A 62 -0.39 9.85 -11.89
C GLU A 62 -1.29 8.62 -11.68
N ARG A 63 -0.75 7.41 -11.82
CA ARG A 63 -1.51 6.17 -11.57
C ARG A 63 -1.87 5.97 -10.10
N ALA A 64 -1.03 6.43 -9.18
CA ALA A 64 -1.27 6.31 -7.74
C ALA A 64 -2.26 7.35 -7.21
N GLU A 65 -2.43 8.47 -7.93
CA GLU A 65 -3.18 9.62 -7.45
C GLU A 65 -4.63 9.29 -7.09
N GLY A 66 -5.31 8.43 -7.87
CA GLY A 66 -6.67 7.99 -7.54
C GLY A 66 -6.78 7.26 -6.19
N VAL A 67 -5.76 6.50 -5.80
CA VAL A 67 -5.70 5.82 -4.49
C VAL A 67 -5.41 6.84 -3.38
N PHE A 68 -4.51 7.78 -3.64
CA PHE A 68 -4.13 8.80 -2.66
C PHE A 68 -5.24 9.81 -2.38
N GLU A 69 -6.01 10.20 -3.39
CA GLU A 69 -7.19 11.05 -3.19
C GLU A 69 -8.22 10.38 -2.29
N ARG A 70 -8.47 9.07 -2.46
CA ARG A 70 -9.36 8.33 -1.56
C ARG A 70 -8.80 8.22 -0.14
N ALA A 71 -7.50 7.98 -0.01
CA ALA A 71 -6.84 7.96 1.29
C ALA A 71 -6.93 9.30 2.04
N ARG A 72 -6.66 10.41 1.32
CA ARG A 72 -6.77 11.77 1.85
C ARG A 72 -8.20 12.12 2.25
N ALA A 73 -9.19 11.73 1.44
CA ALA A 73 -10.60 11.92 1.77
C ALA A 73 -11.00 11.17 3.06
N LEU A 74 -10.64 9.88 3.18
CA LEU A 74 -10.92 9.07 4.37
C LEU A 74 -10.29 9.62 5.65
N ALA A 75 -9.08 10.18 5.53
CA ALA A 75 -8.39 10.84 6.62
C ALA A 75 -9.06 12.17 7.00
N THR A 76 -9.39 12.99 6.00
CA THR A 76 -10.03 14.30 6.19
C THR A 76 -11.39 14.17 6.86
N ASP A 77 -12.19 13.17 6.49
CA ASP A 77 -13.49 12.86 7.11
C ASP A 77 -13.37 12.54 8.62
N ARG A 78 -12.17 12.15 9.06
CA ARG A 78 -11.82 11.84 10.45
C ARG A 78 -10.99 12.94 11.12
N GLY A 79 -10.83 14.10 10.47
CA GLY A 79 -10.04 15.23 10.99
C GLY A 79 -8.54 14.92 11.07
N ARG A 80 -8.04 14.07 10.18
CA ARG A 80 -6.66 13.58 10.15
C ARG A 80 -5.99 13.84 8.81
N GLU A 81 -4.66 13.86 8.84
CA GLU A 81 -3.81 13.91 7.65
C GLU A 81 -3.06 12.59 7.50
N VAL A 82 -2.69 12.26 6.27
CA VAL A 82 -1.90 11.07 5.92
C VAL A 82 -0.82 11.46 4.91
N ASP A 83 0.38 10.93 5.10
CA ASP A 83 1.43 10.99 4.09
C ASP A 83 1.15 9.97 2.98
N THR A 84 1.63 10.24 1.77
CA THR A 84 1.50 9.30 0.65
C THR A 84 2.84 9.03 -0.01
N VAL A 85 3.10 7.77 -0.35
CA VAL A 85 4.33 7.36 -1.02
C VAL A 85 4.05 6.36 -2.14
N VAL A 86 4.63 6.60 -3.31
CA VAL A 86 4.57 5.66 -4.43
C VAL A 86 5.69 4.65 -4.28
N GLY A 87 5.34 3.37 -4.38
CA GLY A 87 6.28 2.28 -4.61
C GLY A 87 6.22 1.83 -6.07
N VAL A 88 7.31 1.27 -6.58
CA VAL A 88 7.36 0.76 -7.95
C VAL A 88 7.87 -0.68 -7.95
N GLY A 89 7.20 -1.55 -8.70
CA GLY A 89 7.58 -2.94 -8.88
C GLY A 89 6.71 -3.88 -8.06
N HIS A 90 7.33 -4.77 -7.29
CA HIS A 90 6.59 -5.81 -6.57
C HIS A 90 5.98 -5.27 -5.27
N PRO A 91 4.65 -5.37 -5.04
CA PRO A 91 3.99 -4.80 -3.86
C PRO A 91 4.56 -5.29 -2.54
N ALA A 92 4.60 -6.61 -2.33
CA ALA A 92 5.07 -7.19 -1.07
C ALA A 92 6.51 -6.76 -0.72
N ARG A 93 7.41 -6.68 -1.72
CA ARG A 93 8.79 -6.25 -1.51
C ARG A 93 8.85 -4.77 -1.11
N ASN A 94 8.16 -3.90 -1.84
CA ASN A 94 8.12 -2.47 -1.53
C ASN A 94 7.59 -2.20 -0.11
N ILE A 95 6.60 -2.98 0.32
CA ILE A 95 6.01 -2.88 1.67
C ILE A 95 7.03 -3.35 2.72
N ILE A 96 7.62 -4.53 2.54
CA ILE A 96 8.59 -5.10 3.48
C ILE A 96 9.82 -4.20 3.62
N ASP A 97 10.39 -3.75 2.50
CA ASP A 97 11.59 -2.90 2.49
C ASP A 97 11.34 -1.55 3.19
N ARG A 98 10.13 -0.99 3.07
CA ARG A 98 9.75 0.26 3.76
C ARG A 98 9.43 0.05 5.22
N ALA A 99 8.89 -1.11 5.59
CA ALA A 99 8.41 -1.39 6.94
C ALA A 99 9.49 -1.25 8.02
N GLU A 100 10.79 -1.33 7.67
CA GLU A 100 11.90 -1.04 8.58
C GLU A 100 11.86 0.36 9.20
N GLY A 101 11.23 1.34 8.52
CA GLY A 101 11.10 2.71 8.99
C GLY A 101 9.84 3.00 9.82
N TYR A 102 9.03 1.98 10.11
CA TYR A 102 7.73 2.11 10.78
C TYR A 102 7.63 1.18 11.99
N ASP A 103 6.64 1.39 12.85
CA ASP A 103 6.43 0.54 14.03
C ASP A 103 5.48 -0.63 13.74
N THR A 104 4.59 -0.44 12.77
CA THR A 104 3.59 -1.44 12.38
C THR A 104 3.14 -1.24 10.93
N VAL A 105 2.72 -2.35 10.32
CA VAL A 105 2.02 -2.34 9.03
C VAL A 105 0.56 -2.69 9.26
N VAL A 106 -0.37 -1.83 8.82
CA VAL A 106 -1.81 -2.14 8.82
C VAL A 106 -2.23 -2.39 7.39
N ILE A 107 -2.64 -3.63 7.07
CA ILE A 107 -2.94 -4.04 5.70
C ILE A 107 -4.28 -4.76 5.60
N GLY A 108 -5.00 -4.49 4.52
CA GLY A 108 -6.20 -5.23 4.16
C GLY A 108 -5.87 -6.71 3.94
N ALA A 109 -6.67 -7.61 4.52
CA ALA A 109 -6.47 -9.04 4.40
C ALA A 109 -6.65 -9.54 2.96
N HIS A 110 -7.30 -8.78 2.09
CA HIS A 110 -7.47 -9.08 0.66
C HIS A 110 -7.26 -7.80 -0.17
N GLY A 111 -7.01 -7.95 -1.47
CA GLY A 111 -6.85 -6.83 -2.41
C GLY A 111 -7.78 -6.95 -3.63
N ALA A 112 -7.48 -6.19 -4.69
CA ALA A 112 -8.29 -6.07 -5.90
C ALA A 112 -8.44 -7.38 -6.73
N ASP A 113 -7.53 -8.36 -6.57
CA ASP A 113 -7.50 -9.62 -7.31
C ASP A 113 -8.55 -10.67 -6.83
N ARG A 114 -9.78 -10.24 -6.54
CA ARG A 114 -10.92 -11.10 -6.15
C ARG A 114 -11.36 -12.11 -7.24
N GLY A 115 -10.77 -12.06 -8.44
CA GLY A 115 -11.18 -12.86 -9.61
C GLY A 115 -10.81 -14.35 -9.57
N ARG A 116 -9.87 -14.80 -8.72
CA ARG A 116 -9.58 -16.24 -8.57
C ARG A 116 -10.43 -16.84 -7.46
N ALA A 117 -11.64 -17.22 -7.86
CA ALA A 117 -12.63 -17.94 -7.07
C ALA A 117 -12.00 -19.10 -6.27
N THR A 118 -11.79 -18.91 -4.96
CA THR A 118 -12.03 -19.92 -3.92
C THR A 118 -11.92 -19.30 -2.53
N ARG A 119 -12.96 -19.55 -1.73
CA ARG A 119 -13.00 -19.58 -0.25
C ARG A 119 -12.89 -18.25 0.50
N ARG A 120 -13.97 -18.03 1.26
CA ARG A 120 -14.32 -17.05 2.30
C ARG A 120 -13.28 -16.87 3.45
N PHE A 121 -12.02 -17.29 3.28
CA PHE A 121 -11.00 -17.37 4.33
C PHE A 121 -9.55 -17.10 3.86
N LEU A 122 -9.27 -16.72 2.61
CA LEU A 122 -7.89 -16.62 2.09
C LEU A 122 -7.31 -15.21 2.17
N VAL A 123 -6.28 -15.02 3.00
CA VAL A 123 -5.47 -13.79 2.98
C VAL A 123 -4.84 -13.63 1.59
N GLY A 124 -4.93 -12.44 0.99
CA GLY A 124 -4.34 -12.13 -0.30
C GLY A 124 -2.82 -12.32 -0.28
N ASN A 125 -2.23 -12.71 -1.42
CA ASN A 125 -0.81 -13.08 -1.51
C ASN A 125 0.14 -12.00 -0.96
N VAL A 126 -0.20 -10.71 -1.17
CA VAL A 126 0.58 -9.59 -0.62
C VAL A 126 0.51 -9.56 0.91
N ALA A 127 -0.70 -9.57 1.48
CA ALA A 127 -0.91 -9.56 2.94
C ALA A 127 -0.33 -10.79 3.63
N GLU A 128 -0.41 -11.97 3.00
CA GLU A 128 0.22 -13.19 3.50
C GLU A 128 1.75 -13.05 3.49
N THR A 129 2.32 -12.56 2.39
CA THR A 129 3.77 -12.39 2.27
C THR A 129 4.30 -11.36 3.28
N VAL A 130 3.62 -10.22 3.41
CA VAL A 130 3.97 -9.14 4.36
C VAL A 130 3.86 -9.65 5.80
N SER A 131 2.76 -10.29 6.19
CA SER A 131 2.60 -10.81 7.56
C SER A 131 3.63 -11.86 7.96
N LYS A 132 4.19 -12.60 7.00
CA LYS A 132 5.24 -13.61 7.24
C LYS A 132 6.66 -13.04 7.28
N ARG A 133 6.90 -11.86 6.69
CA ARG A 133 8.26 -11.39 6.38
C ARG A 133 8.57 -9.97 6.83
N ALA A 134 7.57 -9.17 7.19
CA ALA A 134 7.81 -7.82 7.67
C ALA A 134 8.68 -7.87 8.95
N PRO A 135 9.64 -6.93 9.10
CA PRO A 135 10.48 -6.83 10.30
C PRO A 135 9.73 -6.30 11.53
N VAL A 136 8.47 -5.90 11.36
CA VAL A 136 7.63 -5.22 12.36
C VAL A 136 6.28 -5.92 12.49
N SER A 137 5.50 -5.54 13.50
CA SER A 137 4.16 -6.08 13.70
C SER A 137 3.27 -5.80 12.48
N VAL A 138 2.39 -6.76 12.14
CA VAL A 138 1.44 -6.62 11.03
C VAL A 138 0.02 -6.83 11.53
N VAL A 139 -0.85 -5.85 11.31
CA VAL A 139 -2.28 -5.92 11.58
C VAL A 139 -3.02 -6.24 10.28
N LEU A 140 -3.78 -7.34 10.28
CA LEU A 140 -4.61 -7.77 9.16
C LEU A 140 -6.06 -7.35 9.37
N VAL A 141 -6.55 -6.44 8.53
CA VAL A 141 -7.92 -5.88 8.63
C VAL A 141 -8.83 -6.55 7.61
N ARG A 142 -10.06 -6.90 8.01
CA ARG A 142 -11.04 -7.61 7.17
C ARG A 142 -12.18 -6.70 6.72
#